data_AF-A0A3D4UIZ5-F1
#
_entry.id   AF-A0A3D4UIZ5-F1
#
_cell.length_a   1.000
_cell.length_b   1.000
_cell.length_c   1.000
_cell.angle_alpha   90.00
_cell.angle_beta   90.00
_cell.angle_gamma   90.00
#
_symmetry.space_group_name_H-M   'P 1'
#
loop_
_entity.id
_entity.type
_entity.pdbx_description
1 polymer ?
#
loop_
_entity_poly.entity_id
_entity_poly.type
_entity_poly.pdbx_seq_one_letter_code
_entity_poly.pdbx_strand_id
1 'polypeptide(L)'
;KHEDIRAELTSRWRYLMIDEYQDTNSVQFRITSLLAAPPPPMPGMEDAPAQPNICVVGDPDQAIYGWRGADISNILDFEEHFPGARAILLGENFRSTAAILQAADTLIKKNEHRRDKPLYTSKEGGEPITVVRCNNERHEAELVADWFRKLHDEDNIAWRDMAVFYRINAFSRVMEDAMRQYGIPYKIARGTAFFEREEIKNAIAYLRVVANPNDTVSLLRVINTPTRGIGKTTLDVIQGAAVRANLSLWQGLTRAKELGLNPRALASIDKFVTMVNDWTGGGSFMGATVSNTLHELVERVITESTLEAHYTKQAKASGSESDEERLDNLSELVTSARDFEREYDPADDPAYFAINNDTPAPDTQELGGTGVPP
;
A
#
# COMPACT_ATOMS: atom_id res chain seq x y z
N LYS A 1 -26.34 -10.01 -30.09
CA LYS A 1 -25.33 -10.10 -31.19
C LYS A 1 -24.72 -11.50 -31.29
N HIS A 2 -24.55 -12.22 -30.18
CA HIS A 2 -24.15 -13.63 -30.16
C HIS A 2 -25.14 -14.42 -29.27
N GLU A 3 -26.38 -14.55 -29.74
CA GLU A 3 -27.44 -15.25 -28.99
C GLU A 3 -27.22 -16.77 -28.96
N ASP A 4 -26.48 -17.29 -29.95
CA ASP A 4 -25.95 -18.65 -30.02
C ASP A 4 -25.07 -18.97 -28.81
N ILE A 5 -24.13 -18.08 -28.46
CA ILE A 5 -23.26 -18.24 -27.30
C ILE A 5 -24.10 -18.20 -26.01
N ARG A 6 -25.07 -17.29 -25.91
CA ARG A 6 -25.97 -17.22 -24.74
C ARG A 6 -26.74 -18.53 -24.59
N ALA A 7 -27.30 -19.06 -25.67
CA ALA A 7 -28.06 -20.31 -25.65
C ALA A 7 -27.20 -21.52 -25.24
N GLU A 8 -25.95 -21.59 -25.72
CA GLU A 8 -24.98 -22.59 -25.29
C GLU A 8 -24.71 -22.50 -23.78
N LEU A 9 -24.42 -21.30 -23.28
CA LEU A 9 -24.13 -21.06 -21.86
C LEU A 9 -25.32 -21.36 -20.97
N THR A 10 -26.54 -20.93 -21.33
CA THR A 10 -27.78 -21.24 -20.61
C THR A 10 -28.02 -22.75 -20.56
N SER A 11 -27.79 -23.47 -21.67
CA SER A 11 -27.96 -24.93 -21.72
C SER A 11 -26.94 -25.67 -20.84
N ARG A 12 -25.73 -25.13 -20.75
CA ARG A 12 -24.63 -25.65 -19.93
C ARG A 12 -24.83 -25.36 -18.44
N TRP A 13 -25.22 -24.15 -18.08
CA TRP A 13 -25.36 -23.68 -16.70
C TRP A 13 -26.82 -23.63 -16.27
N ARG A 14 -27.36 -24.81 -15.95
CA ARG A 14 -28.75 -24.97 -15.53
C ARG A 14 -29.03 -24.47 -14.11
N TYR A 15 -27.97 -24.30 -13.30
CA TYR A 15 -28.02 -23.84 -11.93
C TYR A 15 -26.93 -22.79 -11.73
N LEU A 16 -27.35 -21.57 -11.39
CA LEU A 16 -26.50 -20.43 -11.10
C LEU A 16 -26.53 -20.20 -9.59
N MET A 17 -25.37 -20.28 -8.96
CA MET A 17 -25.19 -19.97 -7.54
C MET A 17 -24.26 -18.77 -7.43
N ILE A 18 -24.72 -17.72 -6.76
CA ILE A 18 -23.96 -16.48 -6.59
C ILE A 18 -23.90 -16.17 -5.11
N ASP A 19 -22.67 -16.07 -4.61
CA ASP A 19 -22.38 -15.67 -3.22
C ASP A 19 -22.03 -14.18 -3.17
N GLU A 20 -22.11 -13.58 -1.99
CA GLU A 20 -21.85 -12.15 -1.75
C GLU A 20 -22.62 -11.21 -2.69
N TYR A 21 -23.90 -11.54 -2.94
CA TYR A 21 -24.71 -10.87 -3.95
C TYR A 21 -24.98 -9.38 -3.67
N GLN A 22 -24.89 -8.97 -2.40
CA GLN A 22 -25.02 -7.57 -1.98
C GLN A 22 -23.93 -6.65 -2.58
N ASP A 23 -22.79 -7.21 -2.97
CA ASP A 23 -21.65 -6.46 -3.50
C ASP A 23 -21.58 -6.48 -5.04
N THR A 24 -22.66 -6.90 -5.71
CA THR A 24 -22.74 -6.93 -7.16
C THR A 24 -23.02 -5.55 -7.77
N ASN A 25 -22.30 -5.22 -8.84
CA ASN A 25 -22.54 -3.99 -9.62
C ASN A 25 -23.52 -4.22 -10.78
N SER A 26 -23.94 -3.13 -11.44
CA SER A 26 -24.92 -3.16 -12.54
C SER A 26 -24.51 -4.06 -13.72
N VAL A 27 -23.20 -4.19 -14.00
CA VAL A 27 -22.69 -5.06 -15.07
C VAL A 27 -22.81 -6.52 -14.66
N GLN A 28 -22.40 -6.87 -13.44
CA GLN A 28 -22.52 -8.22 -12.89
C GLN A 28 -23.99 -8.65 -12.77
N PHE A 29 -24.86 -7.76 -12.31
CA PHE A 29 -26.30 -7.96 -12.32
C PHE A 29 -26.81 -8.23 -13.74
N ARG A 30 -26.43 -7.41 -14.72
CA ARG A 30 -26.89 -7.58 -16.11
C ARG A 30 -26.45 -8.91 -16.71
N ILE A 31 -25.21 -9.34 -16.47
CA ILE A 31 -24.71 -10.63 -16.93
C ILE A 31 -25.51 -11.77 -16.29
N THR A 32 -25.68 -11.72 -14.97
CA THR A 32 -26.48 -12.70 -14.21
C THR A 32 -27.90 -12.80 -14.74
N SER A 33 -28.57 -11.67 -14.92
CA SER A 33 -29.95 -11.60 -15.43
C SER A 33 -30.07 -12.14 -16.86
N LEU A 34 -29.07 -11.92 -17.72
CA LEU A 34 -29.04 -12.48 -19.07
C LEU A 34 -28.82 -14.00 -19.09
N LEU A 35 -28.02 -14.53 -18.15
CA LEU A 35 -27.77 -15.96 -18.03
C LEU A 35 -28.94 -16.70 -17.39
N ALA A 36 -29.64 -16.07 -16.44
CA ALA A 36 -30.80 -16.62 -15.75
C ALA A 36 -32.11 -16.48 -16.57
N ALA A 37 -32.13 -15.65 -17.60
CA ALA A 37 -33.26 -15.52 -18.52
C ALA A 37 -33.18 -16.55 -19.66
N PRO A 38 -34.31 -17.06 -20.16
CA PRO A 38 -34.32 -17.91 -21.35
C PRO A 38 -33.71 -17.17 -22.56
N PRO A 39 -32.88 -17.82 -23.39
CA PRO A 39 -32.41 -17.25 -24.65
C PRO A 39 -33.57 -17.01 -25.61
N PRO A 40 -33.43 -16.08 -26.58
CA PRO A 40 -34.45 -15.88 -27.58
C PRO A 40 -34.53 -17.12 -28.49
N PRO A 41 -35.67 -17.38 -29.14
CA PRO A 41 -35.76 -18.43 -30.14
C PRO A 41 -34.70 -18.24 -31.24
N MET A 42 -33.94 -19.30 -31.55
CA MET A 42 -32.88 -19.28 -32.56
C MET A 42 -33.28 -20.10 -33.80
N PRO A 43 -32.91 -19.67 -35.02
CA PRO A 43 -33.15 -20.44 -36.23
C PRO A 43 -32.49 -21.83 -36.13
N GLY A 44 -33.29 -22.90 -36.25
CA GLY A 44 -32.80 -24.29 -36.15
C GLY A 44 -32.85 -24.91 -34.75
N MET A 45 -33.35 -24.19 -33.73
CA MET A 45 -33.77 -24.80 -32.45
C MET A 45 -35.27 -25.07 -32.50
N GLU A 46 -35.69 -26.33 -32.35
CA GLU A 46 -37.11 -26.71 -32.25
C GLU A 46 -37.71 -26.22 -30.93
N ASP A 47 -36.94 -26.25 -29.84
CA ASP A 47 -37.36 -25.80 -28.51
C ASP A 47 -36.37 -24.77 -27.93
N ALA A 48 -36.91 -23.73 -27.28
CA ALA A 48 -36.10 -22.84 -26.47
C ALA A 48 -35.54 -23.61 -25.25
N PRO A 49 -34.26 -23.50 -24.91
CA PRO A 49 -33.72 -24.17 -23.74
C PRO A 49 -34.41 -23.66 -22.47
N ALA A 50 -34.59 -24.58 -21.53
CA ALA A 50 -35.26 -24.30 -20.27
C ALA A 50 -34.58 -23.14 -19.52
N GLN A 51 -35.38 -22.34 -18.83
CA GLN A 51 -34.90 -21.27 -17.97
C GLN A 51 -33.97 -21.85 -16.87
N PRO A 52 -32.76 -21.31 -16.70
CA PRO A 52 -31.88 -21.72 -15.61
C PRO A 52 -32.43 -21.38 -14.23
N ASN A 53 -32.07 -22.19 -13.24
CA ASN A 53 -32.38 -21.92 -11.84
C ASN A 53 -31.31 -20.98 -11.28
N ILE A 54 -31.74 -19.94 -10.58
CA ILE A 54 -30.83 -19.00 -9.91
C ILE A 54 -31.03 -19.07 -8.40
N CYS A 55 -29.93 -19.11 -7.68
CA CYS A 55 -29.87 -19.01 -6.23
C CYS A 55 -28.79 -17.98 -5.88
N VAL A 56 -29.18 -16.91 -5.19
CA VAL A 56 -28.27 -15.90 -4.69
C VAL A 56 -28.22 -15.96 -3.18
N VAL A 57 -27.04 -15.74 -2.62
CA VAL A 57 -26.79 -15.62 -1.18
C VAL A 57 -26.09 -14.29 -0.96
N GLY A 58 -26.48 -13.62 0.11
CA GLY A 58 -25.87 -12.36 0.51
C GLY A 58 -26.51 -11.80 1.76
N ASP A 59 -25.90 -10.76 2.29
CA ASP A 59 -26.39 -10.05 3.47
C ASP A 59 -26.39 -8.54 3.19
N PRO A 60 -27.56 -7.90 3.04
CA PRO A 60 -27.62 -6.46 2.74
C PRO A 60 -26.89 -5.61 3.78
N ASP A 61 -26.89 -6.04 5.04
CA ASP A 61 -26.19 -5.36 6.15
C ASP A 61 -24.64 -5.44 6.02
N GLN A 62 -24.11 -6.24 5.08
CA GLN A 62 -22.67 -6.40 4.81
C GLN A 62 -22.23 -5.77 3.49
N ALA A 63 -23.08 -4.99 2.82
CA ALA A 63 -22.73 -4.31 1.58
C ALA A 63 -21.72 -3.17 1.84
N ILE A 64 -20.45 -3.40 1.50
CA ILE A 64 -19.34 -2.45 1.76
C ILE A 64 -18.66 -1.94 0.49
N TYR A 65 -19.02 -2.46 -0.68
CA TYR A 65 -18.41 -2.08 -1.96
C TYR A 65 -19.23 -1.07 -2.78
N GLY A 66 -20.13 -0.30 -2.17
CA GLY A 66 -20.95 0.70 -2.87
C GLY A 66 -20.14 1.71 -3.69
N TRP A 67 -18.97 2.10 -3.18
CA TRP A 67 -18.02 2.98 -3.89
C TRP A 67 -17.41 2.36 -5.15
N ARG A 68 -17.42 1.03 -5.30
CA ARG A 68 -17.05 0.30 -6.54
C ARG A 68 -18.23 0.13 -7.51
N GLY A 69 -19.35 0.79 -7.22
CA GLY A 69 -20.58 0.67 -7.99
C GLY A 69 -21.40 -0.58 -7.66
N ALA A 70 -21.13 -1.24 -6.52
CA ALA A 70 -22.05 -2.25 -6.01
C ALA A 70 -23.39 -1.58 -5.70
N ASP A 71 -24.48 -2.25 -6.05
CA ASP A 71 -25.83 -1.73 -5.88
C ASP A 71 -26.62 -2.67 -4.96
N ILE A 72 -26.87 -2.20 -3.74
CA ILE A 72 -27.61 -2.95 -2.72
C ILE A 72 -29.06 -3.23 -3.17
N SER A 73 -29.62 -2.45 -4.10
CA SER A 73 -30.94 -2.73 -4.67
C SER A 73 -30.97 -4.08 -5.38
N ASN A 74 -29.86 -4.57 -5.94
CA ASN A 74 -29.80 -5.87 -6.60
C ASN A 74 -30.29 -7.01 -5.71
N ILE A 75 -29.89 -7.00 -4.43
CA ILE A 75 -30.31 -8.02 -3.45
C ILE A 75 -31.66 -7.68 -2.80
N LEU A 76 -31.94 -6.40 -2.55
CA LEU A 76 -33.19 -5.97 -1.91
C LEU A 76 -34.40 -6.16 -2.83
N ASP A 77 -34.23 -6.00 -4.14
CA ASP A 77 -35.30 -6.04 -5.15
C ASP A 77 -35.25 -7.34 -5.96
N PHE A 78 -34.52 -8.36 -5.47
CA PHE A 78 -34.32 -9.63 -6.17
C PHE A 78 -35.65 -10.32 -6.53
N GLU A 79 -36.64 -10.26 -5.64
CA GLU A 79 -37.97 -10.83 -5.85
C GLU A 79 -38.77 -10.09 -6.94
N GLU A 80 -38.47 -8.80 -7.17
CA GLU A 80 -39.05 -8.02 -8.26
C GLU A 80 -38.40 -8.38 -9.60
N HIS A 81 -37.09 -8.61 -9.60
CA HIS A 81 -36.34 -9.02 -10.79
C HIS A 81 -36.58 -10.47 -11.21
N PHE A 82 -36.85 -11.36 -10.26
CA PHE A 82 -37.12 -12.78 -10.49
C PHE A 82 -38.45 -13.21 -9.86
N PRO A 83 -39.59 -12.91 -10.54
CA PRO A 83 -40.91 -13.32 -10.04
C PRO A 83 -40.99 -14.83 -9.79
N GLY A 84 -41.45 -15.21 -8.61
CA GLY A 84 -41.48 -16.62 -8.16
C GLY A 84 -40.24 -17.07 -7.39
N ALA A 85 -39.26 -16.18 -7.18
CA ALA A 85 -38.17 -16.42 -6.24
C ALA A 85 -38.70 -16.66 -4.82
N ARG A 86 -38.03 -17.56 -4.08
CA ARG A 86 -38.33 -17.84 -2.69
C ARG A 86 -37.23 -17.25 -1.80
N ALA A 87 -37.58 -16.27 -0.97
CA ALA A 87 -36.69 -15.76 0.07
C ALA A 87 -36.59 -16.74 1.24
N ILE A 88 -35.37 -17.04 1.68
CA ILE A 88 -35.08 -17.83 2.89
C ILE A 88 -34.18 -16.99 3.77
N LEU A 89 -34.65 -16.66 4.98
CA LEU A 89 -33.90 -15.89 5.95
C LEU A 89 -33.21 -16.84 6.94
N LEU A 90 -31.90 -16.68 7.08
CA LEU A 90 -31.09 -17.42 8.06
C LEU A 90 -30.75 -16.50 9.22
N GLY A 91 -31.33 -16.77 10.40
CA GLY A 91 -31.15 -15.97 11.61
C GLY A 91 -30.13 -16.53 12.60
N GLU A 92 -29.82 -17.83 12.55
CA GLU A 92 -28.88 -18.43 13.50
C GLU A 92 -27.42 -18.13 13.10
N ASN A 93 -26.68 -17.51 14.01
CA ASN A 93 -25.26 -17.22 13.89
C ASN A 93 -24.43 -18.30 14.59
N PHE A 94 -23.69 -19.08 13.79
CA PHE A 94 -22.81 -20.14 14.26
C PHE A 94 -21.37 -19.67 14.51
N ARG A 95 -21.03 -18.40 14.24
CA ARG A 95 -19.66 -17.86 14.33
C ARG A 95 -19.39 -17.25 15.70
N SER A 96 -20.19 -16.26 16.08
CA SER A 96 -19.93 -15.35 17.20
C SER A 96 -20.69 -15.75 18.45
N THR A 97 -20.15 -15.35 19.62
CA THR A 97 -20.83 -15.47 20.92
C THR A 97 -21.92 -14.40 21.06
N ALA A 98 -22.78 -14.55 22.08
CA ALA A 98 -23.89 -13.63 22.33
C ALA A 98 -23.43 -12.17 22.54
N ALA A 99 -22.30 -11.96 23.24
CA ALA A 99 -21.77 -10.61 23.49
C ALA A 99 -21.39 -9.88 22.19
N ILE A 100 -20.67 -10.55 21.29
CA ILE A 100 -20.29 -10.00 19.98
C ILE A 100 -21.53 -9.76 19.12
N LEU A 101 -22.45 -10.73 19.08
CA LEU A 101 -23.65 -10.63 18.26
C LEU A 101 -24.57 -9.48 18.71
N GLN A 102 -24.73 -9.28 20.02
CA GLN A 102 -25.54 -8.21 20.57
C GLN A 102 -24.97 -6.83 20.24
N ALA A 103 -23.65 -6.66 20.27
CA ALA A 103 -23.02 -5.40 19.88
C ALA A 103 -23.21 -5.10 18.38
N ALA A 104 -23.02 -6.12 17.52
CA ALA A 104 -23.27 -6.00 16.08
C ALA A 104 -24.73 -5.65 15.78
N ASP A 105 -25.68 -6.33 16.42
CA ASP A 105 -27.12 -6.08 16.28
C ASP A 105 -27.52 -4.68 16.78
N THR A 106 -26.93 -4.21 17.89
CA THR A 106 -27.18 -2.85 18.40
C THR A 106 -26.65 -1.78 17.46
N LEU A 107 -25.49 -2.01 16.82
CA LEU A 107 -24.89 -1.10 15.86
C LEU A 107 -25.74 -1.03 14.58
N ILE A 108 -26.09 -2.17 13.99
CA ILE A 108 -26.75 -2.22 12.68
C ILE A 108 -28.18 -1.65 12.71
N LYS A 109 -28.86 -1.70 13.87
CA LYS A 109 -30.19 -1.09 14.07
C LYS A 109 -30.24 0.43 13.88
N LYS A 110 -29.08 1.10 13.76
CA LYS A 110 -29.00 2.52 13.45
C LYS A 110 -29.15 2.82 11.95
N ASN A 111 -29.07 1.81 11.07
CA ASN A 111 -29.24 1.99 9.63
C ASN A 111 -30.73 2.05 9.25
N GLU A 112 -31.08 2.98 8.35
CA GLU A 112 -32.48 3.23 7.95
C GLU A 112 -32.96 2.34 6.79
N HIS A 113 -32.07 1.99 5.85
CA HIS A 113 -32.41 1.25 4.64
C HIS A 113 -31.95 -0.21 4.71
N ARG A 114 -32.69 -1.05 5.43
CA ARG A 114 -32.42 -2.49 5.58
C ARG A 114 -33.69 -3.33 5.62
N ARG A 115 -33.57 -4.62 5.30
CA ARG A 115 -34.59 -5.62 5.61
C ARG A 115 -34.36 -6.11 7.04
N ASP A 116 -35.43 -6.17 7.85
CA ASP A 116 -35.28 -6.65 9.21
C ASP A 116 -34.97 -8.15 9.23
N LYS A 117 -33.94 -8.51 10.00
CA LYS A 117 -33.37 -9.85 10.08
C LYS A 117 -32.88 -10.07 11.51
N PRO A 118 -33.65 -10.76 12.36
CA PRO A 118 -33.22 -11.05 13.71
C PRO A 118 -32.11 -12.10 13.68
N LEU A 119 -30.95 -11.73 14.20
CA LEU A 119 -29.83 -12.65 14.41
C LEU A 119 -29.85 -13.16 15.86
N TYR A 120 -29.65 -14.46 16.03
CA TYR A 120 -29.49 -15.09 17.36
C TYR A 120 -28.36 -16.12 17.32
N THR A 121 -27.85 -16.54 18.48
CA THR A 121 -26.85 -17.61 18.57
C THR A 121 -27.18 -18.57 19.70
N SER A 122 -26.90 -19.85 19.46
CA SER A 122 -26.98 -20.93 20.45
C SER A 122 -25.66 -21.13 21.21
N LYS A 123 -24.61 -20.37 20.88
CA LYS A 123 -23.32 -20.42 21.59
C LYS A 123 -23.45 -19.79 22.98
N GLU A 124 -23.12 -20.59 23.99
CA GLU A 124 -23.01 -20.12 25.38
C GLU A 124 -21.67 -19.44 25.64
N GLY A 125 -21.64 -18.55 26.62
CA GLY A 125 -20.44 -17.84 27.05
C GLY A 125 -19.99 -16.71 26.12
N GLY A 126 -18.69 -16.40 26.19
CA GLY A 126 -18.06 -15.30 25.49
C GLY A 126 -17.66 -14.17 26.43
N GLU A 127 -16.48 -13.62 26.18
CA GLU A 127 -15.98 -12.48 26.95
C GLU A 127 -16.68 -11.18 26.52
N PRO A 128 -16.86 -10.23 27.45
CA PRO A 128 -17.34 -8.90 27.11
C PRO A 128 -16.42 -8.21 26.11
N ILE A 129 -17.00 -7.45 25.18
CA ILE A 129 -16.22 -6.62 24.28
C ILE A 129 -15.53 -5.53 25.08
N THR A 130 -14.21 -5.43 24.93
CA THR A 130 -13.40 -4.41 25.58
C THR A 130 -13.12 -3.29 24.60
N VAL A 131 -13.31 -2.04 25.05
CA VAL A 131 -12.95 -0.83 24.31
C VAL A 131 -11.91 -0.09 25.13
N VAL A 132 -10.73 0.10 24.57
CA VAL A 132 -9.62 0.81 25.23
C VAL A 132 -9.32 2.08 24.44
N ARG A 133 -9.20 3.18 25.17
CA ARG A 133 -8.71 4.44 24.60
C ARG A 133 -7.21 4.54 24.82
N CYS A 134 -6.46 4.50 23.74
CA CYS A 134 -5.01 4.66 23.78
C CYS A 134 -4.61 6.14 23.72
N ASN A 135 -3.36 6.42 24.07
CA ASN A 135 -2.82 7.78 24.10
C ASN A 135 -2.45 8.25 22.68
N ASN A 136 -1.96 7.33 21.86
CA ASN A 136 -1.57 7.51 20.47
C ASN A 136 -1.58 6.12 19.78
N GLU A 137 -1.30 6.10 18.48
CA GLU A 137 -1.24 4.89 17.64
C GLU A 137 -0.16 3.89 18.08
N ARG A 138 0.97 4.36 18.62
CA ARG A 138 2.05 3.49 19.11
C ARG A 138 1.64 2.72 20.34
N HIS A 139 1.07 3.42 21.32
CA HIS A 139 0.50 2.78 22.51
C HIS A 139 -0.61 1.78 22.13
N GLU A 140 -1.42 2.08 21.11
CA GLU A 140 -2.41 1.10 20.60
C GLU A 140 -1.74 -0.16 20.04
N ALA A 141 -0.72 0.00 19.18
CA ALA A 141 -0.04 -1.14 18.57
C ALA A 141 0.76 -1.98 19.60
N GLU A 142 1.45 -1.32 20.54
CA GLU A 142 2.14 -1.98 21.65
C GLU A 142 1.16 -2.76 22.53
N LEU A 143 0.02 -2.16 22.89
CA LEU A 143 -1.01 -2.82 23.69
C LEU A 143 -1.58 -4.06 22.99
N VAL A 144 -1.82 -3.96 21.68
CA VAL A 144 -2.27 -5.11 20.87
C VAL A 144 -1.21 -6.20 20.82
N ALA A 145 0.07 -5.84 20.62
CA ALA A 145 1.18 -6.79 20.61
C ALA A 145 1.32 -7.49 21.99
N ASP A 146 1.21 -6.74 23.08
CA ASP A 146 1.19 -7.28 24.45
C ASP A 146 0.06 -8.27 24.66
N TRP A 147 -1.16 -7.93 24.24
CA TRP A 147 -2.30 -8.85 24.32
C TRP A 147 -2.09 -10.11 23.49
N PHE A 148 -1.55 -9.97 22.29
CA PHE A 148 -1.26 -11.10 21.42
C PHE A 148 -0.20 -12.03 22.03
N ARG A 149 0.87 -11.49 22.62
CA ARG A 149 1.88 -12.28 23.37
C ARG A 149 1.24 -12.97 24.56
N LYS A 150 0.43 -12.25 25.35
CA LYS A 150 -0.25 -12.82 26.51
C LYS A 150 -1.18 -13.98 26.14
N LEU A 151 -2.05 -13.79 25.14
CA LEU A 151 -2.95 -14.83 24.64
C LEU A 151 -2.19 -16.04 24.07
N HIS A 152 -1.04 -15.82 23.45
CA HIS A 152 -0.20 -16.91 22.96
C HIS A 152 0.50 -17.67 24.09
N ASP A 153 1.13 -16.94 25.01
CA ASP A 153 2.01 -17.52 26.03
C ASP A 153 1.20 -18.10 27.21
N GLU A 154 0.09 -17.47 27.61
CA GLU A 154 -0.76 -17.90 28.74
C GLU A 154 -1.92 -18.80 28.30
N ASP A 155 -2.66 -18.40 27.25
CA ASP A 155 -3.88 -19.10 26.82
C ASP A 155 -3.64 -20.08 25.66
N ASN A 156 -2.39 -20.20 25.19
CA ASN A 156 -1.96 -21.11 24.13
C ASN A 156 -2.76 -20.93 22.81
N ILE A 157 -3.19 -19.70 22.52
CA ILE A 157 -3.87 -19.35 21.27
C ILE A 157 -2.84 -19.24 20.14
N ALA A 158 -3.10 -19.87 18.99
CA ALA A 158 -2.17 -19.81 17.87
C ALA A 158 -2.22 -18.43 17.19
N TRP A 159 -1.07 -17.95 16.69
CA TRP A 159 -0.95 -16.69 15.94
C TRP A 159 -1.98 -16.53 14.81
N ARG A 160 -2.29 -17.63 14.12
CA ARG A 160 -3.24 -17.67 13.00
C ARG A 160 -4.71 -17.44 13.41
N ASP A 161 -5.02 -17.59 14.69
CA ASP A 161 -6.37 -17.44 15.23
C ASP A 161 -6.60 -16.01 15.75
N MET A 162 -5.59 -15.15 15.65
CA MET A 162 -5.64 -13.72 15.99
C MET A 162 -5.57 -12.87 14.71
N ALA A 163 -6.36 -11.79 14.67
CA ALA A 163 -6.40 -10.88 13.53
C ALA A 163 -6.58 -9.43 13.99
N VAL A 164 -5.93 -8.51 13.28
CA VAL A 164 -6.10 -7.06 13.45
C VAL A 164 -6.82 -6.52 12.22
N PHE A 165 -7.89 -5.77 12.44
CA PHE A 165 -8.63 -5.08 11.39
C PHE A 165 -8.46 -3.57 11.56
N TYR A 166 -8.16 -2.88 10.46
CA TYR A 166 -7.98 -1.43 10.42
C TYR A 166 -8.69 -0.85 9.21
N ARG A 167 -9.03 0.45 9.27
CA ARG A 167 -9.87 1.11 8.26
C ARG A 167 -9.11 1.45 6.96
N ILE A 168 -7.83 1.81 7.07
CA ILE A 168 -6.97 2.20 5.94
C ILE A 168 -5.63 1.47 6.01
N ASN A 169 -5.04 1.18 4.86
CA ASN A 169 -3.79 0.42 4.76
C ASN A 169 -2.57 1.15 5.34
N ALA A 170 -2.62 2.48 5.52
CA ALA A 170 -1.56 3.23 6.19
C ALA A 170 -1.36 2.79 7.66
N PHE A 171 -2.45 2.46 8.37
CA PHE A 171 -2.39 2.02 9.78
C PHE A 171 -1.69 0.68 10.00
N SER A 172 -1.46 -0.10 8.93
CA SER A 172 -0.68 -1.33 9.03
C SER A 172 0.73 -1.09 9.54
N ARG A 173 1.37 0.03 9.20
CA ARG A 173 2.79 0.28 9.54
C ARG A 173 3.07 0.19 11.03
N VAL A 174 2.33 0.94 11.85
CA VAL A 174 2.54 1.00 13.30
C VAL A 174 2.34 -0.39 13.94
N MET A 175 1.36 -1.14 13.44
CA MET A 175 1.13 -2.53 13.83
C MET A 175 2.28 -3.44 13.39
N GLU A 176 2.77 -3.33 12.15
CA GLU A 176 3.90 -4.10 11.64
C GLU A 176 5.17 -3.88 12.48
N ASP A 177 5.46 -2.63 12.84
CA ASP A 177 6.63 -2.27 13.63
C ASP A 177 6.54 -2.84 15.06
N ALA A 178 5.39 -2.70 15.72
CA ALA A 178 5.15 -3.32 17.03
C ALA A 178 5.27 -4.85 16.97
N MET A 179 4.63 -5.51 16.00
CA MET A 179 4.72 -6.98 15.84
C MET A 179 6.17 -7.43 15.62
N ARG A 180 6.96 -6.68 14.84
CA ARG A 180 8.39 -6.96 14.62
C ARG A 180 9.20 -6.81 15.92
N GLN A 181 8.98 -5.74 16.66
CA GLN A 181 9.68 -5.46 17.92
C GLN A 181 9.39 -6.55 18.98
N TYR A 182 8.15 -7.01 19.06
CA TYR A 182 7.73 -8.06 19.99
C TYR A 182 8.01 -9.50 19.49
N GLY A 183 8.61 -9.65 18.31
CA GLY A 183 8.92 -10.95 17.72
C GLY A 183 7.69 -11.77 17.30
N ILE A 184 6.56 -11.11 17.03
CA ILE A 184 5.29 -11.74 16.64
C ILE A 184 5.27 -11.95 15.13
N PRO A 185 5.08 -13.18 14.63
CA PRO A 185 4.96 -13.44 13.21
C PRO A 185 3.63 -12.90 12.69
N TYR A 186 3.67 -12.07 11.65
CA TYR A 186 2.48 -11.48 11.05
C TYR A 186 2.39 -11.74 9.55
N LYS A 187 1.16 -11.64 9.01
CA LYS A 187 0.89 -11.69 7.58
C LYS A 187 -0.16 -10.65 7.21
N ILE A 188 0.16 -9.80 6.24
CA ILE A 188 -0.78 -8.82 5.70
C ILE A 188 -1.72 -9.51 4.71
N ALA A 189 -3.03 -9.33 4.91
CA ALA A 189 -4.02 -9.83 3.99
C ALA A 189 -4.03 -8.96 2.71
N ARG A 190 -3.81 -9.59 1.54
CA ARG A 190 -3.94 -8.95 0.22
C ARG A 190 -3.13 -7.66 0.01
N GLY A 191 -1.96 -7.54 0.66
CA GLY A 191 -1.09 -6.36 0.52
C GLY A 191 0.39 -6.73 0.57
N THR A 192 1.24 -5.78 0.19
CA THR A 192 2.69 -5.82 0.42
C THR A 192 3.00 -5.12 1.75
N ALA A 193 4.06 -5.57 2.43
CA ALA A 193 4.61 -4.89 3.61
C ALA A 193 4.83 -3.41 3.31
N PHE A 194 4.65 -2.53 4.29
CA PHE A 194 4.71 -1.08 4.09
C PHE A 194 5.96 -0.63 3.28
N PHE A 195 7.15 -1.06 3.69
CA PHE A 195 8.42 -0.74 3.01
C PHE A 195 8.61 -1.42 1.65
N GLU A 196 7.77 -2.41 1.33
CA GLU A 196 7.80 -3.13 0.06
C GLU A 196 6.93 -2.47 -1.03
N ARG A 197 6.07 -1.51 -0.66
CA ARG A 197 5.20 -0.77 -1.57
C ARG A 197 6.00 0.10 -2.55
N GLU A 198 5.47 0.28 -3.75
CA GLU A 198 6.21 0.88 -4.86
C GLU A 198 6.57 2.35 -4.59
N GLU A 199 5.59 3.12 -4.13
CA GLU A 199 5.68 4.53 -3.76
C GLU A 199 6.65 4.75 -2.60
N ILE A 200 6.62 3.85 -1.60
CA ILE A 200 7.54 3.88 -0.46
C ILE A 200 8.97 3.59 -0.92
N LYS A 201 9.18 2.56 -1.75
CA LYS A 201 10.49 2.28 -2.35
C LYS A 201 11.01 3.43 -3.21
N ASN A 202 10.14 4.15 -3.91
CA ASN A 202 10.54 5.31 -4.72
C ASN A 202 11.00 6.46 -3.83
N ALA A 203 10.25 6.79 -2.78
CA ALA A 203 10.64 7.80 -1.81
C ALA A 203 11.96 7.45 -1.09
N ILE A 204 12.10 6.20 -0.61
CA ILE A 204 13.33 5.71 0.03
C ILE A 204 14.51 5.73 -0.94
N ALA A 205 14.31 5.38 -2.21
CA ALA A 205 15.38 5.43 -3.20
C ALA A 205 15.90 6.86 -3.44
N TYR A 206 15.03 7.89 -3.39
CA TYR A 206 15.50 9.27 -3.39
C TYR A 206 16.35 9.59 -2.17
N LEU A 207 15.88 9.23 -0.98
CA LEU A 207 16.61 9.44 0.28
C LEU A 207 17.97 8.72 0.27
N ARG A 208 18.04 7.51 -0.29
CA ARG A 208 19.30 6.77 -0.48
C ARG A 208 20.26 7.47 -1.43
N VAL A 209 19.78 8.06 -2.52
CA VAL A 209 20.62 8.84 -3.45
C VAL A 209 21.14 10.10 -2.77
N VAL A 210 20.33 10.76 -1.93
CA VAL A 210 20.75 11.92 -1.12
C VAL A 210 21.83 11.52 -0.12
N ALA A 211 21.64 10.41 0.60
CA ALA A 211 22.60 9.92 1.60
C ALA A 211 23.87 9.32 0.97
N ASN A 212 23.73 8.64 -0.17
CA ASN A 212 24.81 8.00 -0.91
C ASN A 212 24.61 8.14 -2.43
N PRO A 213 25.19 9.18 -3.07
CA PRO A 213 25.08 9.38 -4.51
C PRO A 213 25.66 8.24 -5.36
N ASN A 214 26.48 7.35 -4.77
CA ASN A 214 27.05 6.20 -5.46
C ASN A 214 26.11 4.98 -5.49
N ASP A 215 24.95 5.03 -4.83
CA ASP A 215 23.90 3.99 -4.94
C ASP A 215 23.28 4.01 -6.34
N THR A 216 23.88 3.24 -7.23
CA THR A 216 23.48 3.13 -8.63
C THR A 216 22.09 2.50 -8.77
N VAL A 217 21.69 1.60 -7.88
CA VAL A 217 20.40 0.90 -7.95
C VAL A 217 19.27 1.88 -7.62
N SER A 218 19.42 2.64 -6.53
CA SER A 218 18.45 3.67 -6.15
C SER A 218 18.39 4.79 -7.19
N LEU A 219 19.55 5.23 -7.71
CA LEU A 219 19.62 6.27 -8.75
C LEU A 219 18.88 5.86 -10.03
N LEU A 220 19.10 4.64 -10.54
CA LEU A 220 18.41 4.15 -11.73
C LEU A 220 16.90 4.01 -11.53
N ARG A 221 16.44 3.73 -10.30
CA ARG A 221 15.02 3.65 -9.98
C ARG A 221 14.32 5.01 -10.08
N VAL A 222 14.96 6.07 -9.59
CA VAL A 222 14.31 7.38 -9.39
C VAL A 222 14.63 8.42 -10.46
N ILE A 223 15.66 8.21 -11.28
CA ILE A 223 16.08 9.17 -12.31
C ILE A 223 14.97 9.54 -13.31
N ASN A 224 14.06 8.60 -13.58
CA ASN A 224 12.93 8.81 -14.49
C ASN A 224 11.58 8.43 -13.88
N THR A 225 11.51 8.40 -12.54
CA THR A 225 10.28 8.15 -11.77
C THR A 225 10.09 9.29 -10.76
N PRO A 226 9.28 10.32 -11.03
CA PRO A 226 8.40 10.52 -12.20
C PRO A 226 9.14 10.79 -13.52
N THR A 227 8.44 10.65 -14.65
CA THR A 227 9.04 10.78 -16.00
C THR A 227 9.63 12.17 -16.24
N ARG A 228 10.94 12.24 -16.52
CA ARG A 228 11.71 13.47 -16.74
C ARG A 228 12.24 13.61 -18.17
N GLY A 229 11.91 12.67 -19.06
CA GLY A 229 12.44 12.65 -20.42
C GLY A 229 13.89 12.15 -20.48
N ILE A 230 14.38 11.50 -19.42
CA ILE A 230 15.69 10.84 -19.40
C ILE A 230 15.47 9.39 -19.85
N GLY A 231 15.55 9.17 -21.16
CA GLY A 231 15.31 7.86 -21.77
C GLY A 231 16.44 6.86 -21.56
N LYS A 232 16.16 5.58 -21.79
CA LYS A 232 17.12 4.47 -21.66
C LYS A 232 18.41 4.71 -22.45
N THR A 233 18.30 5.14 -23.71
CA THR A 233 19.47 5.39 -24.56
C THR A 233 20.40 6.47 -23.99
N THR A 234 19.83 7.50 -23.38
CA THR A 234 20.61 8.55 -22.71
C THR A 234 21.36 7.99 -21.50
N LEU A 235 20.68 7.17 -20.69
CA LEU A 235 21.29 6.51 -19.52
C LEU A 235 22.41 5.55 -19.92
N ASP A 236 22.21 4.74 -20.95
CA ASP A 236 23.21 3.79 -21.45
C ASP A 236 24.49 4.51 -21.90
N VAL A 237 24.36 5.66 -22.57
CA VAL A 237 25.49 6.50 -22.99
C VAL A 237 26.26 7.05 -21.78
N ILE A 238 25.55 7.56 -20.77
CA ILE A 238 26.15 8.11 -19.55
C ILE A 238 26.84 7.01 -18.74
N GLN A 239 26.18 5.87 -18.56
CA GLN A 239 26.74 4.73 -17.84
C GLN A 239 27.98 4.19 -18.55
N GLY A 240 27.94 4.05 -19.88
CA GLY A 240 29.10 3.65 -20.66
C GLY A 240 30.27 4.63 -20.56
N ALA A 241 30.00 5.94 -20.52
CA ALA A 241 31.03 6.95 -20.34
C ALA A 241 31.62 6.96 -18.92
N ALA A 242 30.77 6.83 -17.90
CA ALA A 242 31.19 6.75 -16.50
C ALA A 242 32.10 5.54 -16.25
N VAL A 243 31.73 4.36 -16.78
CA VAL A 243 32.54 3.13 -16.69
C VAL A 243 33.91 3.32 -17.36
N ARG A 244 33.96 3.91 -18.56
CA ARG A 244 35.25 4.18 -19.26
C ARG A 244 36.16 5.14 -18.51
N ALA A 245 35.57 6.09 -17.78
CA ALA A 245 36.29 7.10 -17.01
C ALA A 245 36.57 6.65 -15.55
N ASN A 246 36.17 5.44 -15.16
CA ASN A 246 36.21 4.94 -13.79
C ASN A 246 35.51 5.88 -12.78
N LEU A 247 34.34 6.39 -13.17
CA LEU A 247 33.51 7.30 -12.40
C LEU A 247 32.19 6.61 -11.99
N SER A 248 31.58 7.09 -10.91
CA SER A 248 30.24 6.65 -10.54
C SER A 248 29.18 7.20 -11.51
N LEU A 249 28.00 6.57 -11.54
CA LEU A 249 26.90 7.03 -12.40
C LEU A 249 26.52 8.49 -12.09
N TRP A 250 26.55 8.88 -10.82
CA TRP A 250 26.34 10.26 -10.38
C TRP A 250 27.34 11.24 -11.00
N GLN A 251 28.63 10.90 -10.97
CA GLN A 251 29.67 11.70 -11.62
C GLN A 251 29.51 11.74 -13.15
N GLY A 252 28.98 10.67 -13.75
CA GLY A 252 28.58 10.67 -15.17
C GLY A 252 27.47 11.67 -15.47
N LEU A 253 26.47 11.78 -14.58
CA LEU A 253 25.37 12.75 -14.72
C LEU A 253 25.86 14.20 -14.60
N THR A 254 26.75 14.49 -13.65
CA THR A 254 27.32 15.84 -13.48
C THR A 254 28.19 16.26 -14.68
N ARG A 255 28.82 15.31 -15.35
CA ARG A 255 29.61 15.52 -16.58
C ARG A 255 28.83 15.31 -17.88
N ALA A 256 27.50 15.18 -17.84
CA ALA A 256 26.70 14.86 -19.01
C ALA A 256 26.87 15.85 -20.18
N LYS A 257 27.22 17.11 -19.91
CA LYS A 257 27.49 18.15 -20.92
C LYS A 257 28.64 17.79 -21.86
N GLU A 258 29.59 16.97 -21.40
CA GLU A 258 30.76 16.53 -22.17
C GLU A 258 30.44 15.40 -23.17
N LEU A 259 29.24 14.80 -23.08
CA LEU A 259 28.87 13.57 -23.81
C LEU A 259 28.10 13.81 -25.11
N GLY A 260 27.91 15.07 -25.53
CA GLY A 260 27.24 15.39 -26.79
C GLY A 260 25.76 14.95 -26.86
N LEU A 261 25.07 14.90 -25.71
CA LEU A 261 23.66 14.50 -25.62
C LEU A 261 22.72 15.58 -26.18
N ASN A 262 21.48 15.18 -26.51
CA ASN A 262 20.44 16.12 -26.95
C ASN A 262 20.21 17.23 -25.89
N PRO A 263 20.09 18.51 -26.29
CA PRO A 263 19.81 19.63 -25.38
C PRO A 263 18.63 19.41 -24.41
N ARG A 264 17.56 18.72 -24.84
CA ARG A 264 16.43 18.40 -23.96
C ARG A 264 16.81 17.43 -22.84
N ALA A 265 17.59 16.40 -23.17
CA ALA A 265 18.06 15.43 -22.19
C ALA A 265 19.05 16.07 -21.20
N LEU A 266 19.95 16.93 -21.70
CA LEU A 266 20.87 17.70 -20.86
C LEU A 266 20.11 18.61 -19.87
N ALA A 267 19.10 19.33 -20.33
CA ALA A 267 18.28 20.17 -19.46
C ALA A 267 17.55 19.37 -18.37
N SER A 268 17.03 18.18 -18.71
CA SER A 268 16.39 17.28 -17.73
C SER A 268 17.39 16.72 -16.71
N ILE A 269 18.59 16.35 -17.14
CA ILE A 269 19.66 15.85 -16.26
C ILE A 269 20.13 16.98 -15.32
N ASP A 270 20.38 18.17 -15.87
CA ASP A 270 20.84 19.34 -15.10
C ASP A 270 19.80 19.72 -14.02
N LYS A 271 18.50 19.73 -14.37
CA LYS A 271 17.41 19.91 -13.39
C LYS A 271 17.41 18.84 -12.29
N PHE A 272 17.59 17.58 -12.66
CA PHE A 272 17.59 16.47 -11.69
C PHE A 272 18.80 16.55 -10.74
N VAL A 273 19.99 16.81 -11.28
CA VAL A 273 21.23 16.97 -10.51
C VAL A 273 21.13 18.15 -9.55
N THR A 274 20.63 19.31 -10.02
CA THR A 274 20.41 20.49 -9.18
C THR A 274 19.43 20.20 -8.05
N MET A 275 18.27 19.60 -8.36
CA MET A 275 17.26 19.22 -7.36
C MET A 275 17.83 18.33 -6.24
N VAL A 276 18.59 17.29 -6.59
CA VAL A 276 19.22 16.42 -5.59
C VAL A 276 20.33 17.14 -4.82
N ASN A 277 21.13 17.98 -5.49
CA ASN A 277 22.17 18.77 -4.84
C ASN A 277 21.57 19.78 -3.83
N ASP A 278 20.41 20.37 -4.16
CA ASP A 278 19.66 21.29 -3.29
C ASP A 278 19.16 20.59 -2.01
N TRP A 279 18.91 19.28 -2.06
CA TRP A 279 18.62 18.47 -0.87
C TRP A 279 19.87 18.16 -0.04
N THR A 280 21.04 18.02 -0.69
CA THR A 280 22.33 17.75 -0.02
C THR A 280 23.06 19.02 0.49
N GLY A 281 22.59 20.22 0.17
CA GLY A 281 23.19 21.48 0.62
C GLY A 281 24.47 21.91 -0.12
N GLY A 282 24.57 21.63 -1.42
CA GLY A 282 25.74 21.94 -2.25
C GLY A 282 25.92 23.43 -2.61
N GLY A 283 26.17 24.29 -1.62
CA GLY A 283 26.56 25.69 -1.81
C GLY A 283 26.65 26.45 -0.48
N SER A 284 27.87 26.74 -0.01
CA SER A 284 28.16 27.43 1.25
C SER A 284 27.20 28.58 1.57
N PHE A 285 26.74 28.68 2.82
CA PHE A 285 26.43 30.00 3.37
C PHE A 285 27.26 30.26 4.62
N MET A 286 28.01 31.36 4.55
CA MET A 286 28.64 32.05 5.65
C MET A 286 27.66 32.24 6.82
N GLY A 287 27.61 31.27 7.74
CA GLY A 287 27.01 31.46 9.07
C GLY A 287 25.48 31.34 9.17
N ALA A 288 24.81 30.51 8.35
CA ALA A 288 23.41 30.14 8.61
C ALA A 288 23.22 28.62 8.64
N THR A 289 22.94 28.10 9.83
CA THR A 289 22.50 26.74 10.13
C THR A 289 21.20 26.43 9.39
N VAL A 290 21.22 25.52 8.42
CA VAL A 290 19.99 24.93 7.89
C VAL A 290 19.64 23.76 8.80
N SER A 291 18.90 24.06 9.87
CA SER A 291 18.27 23.06 10.72
C SER A 291 17.08 22.49 9.97
N ASN A 292 17.29 21.45 9.16
CA ASN A 292 16.18 20.69 8.60
C ASN A 292 16.22 19.28 9.19
N THR A 293 15.13 18.94 9.86
CA THR A 293 14.87 17.62 10.42
C THR A 293 14.71 16.57 9.29
N LEU A 294 14.89 15.29 9.58
CA LEU A 294 14.66 14.17 8.65
C LEU A 294 13.26 14.19 8.04
N HIS A 295 12.20 14.50 8.79
CA HIS A 295 10.82 14.55 8.30
C HIS A 295 10.61 15.70 7.31
N GLU A 296 11.19 16.87 7.57
CA GLU A 296 11.21 17.99 6.61
C GLU A 296 11.97 17.60 5.34
N LEU A 297 13.09 16.86 5.46
CA LEU A 297 13.80 16.34 4.30
C LEU A 297 12.95 15.34 3.50
N VAL A 298 12.26 14.41 4.17
CA VAL A 298 11.38 13.43 3.52
C VAL A 298 10.22 14.13 2.81
N GLU A 299 9.57 15.09 3.46
CA GLU A 299 8.47 15.87 2.90
C GLU A 299 8.94 16.69 1.67
N ARG A 300 10.09 17.36 1.79
CA ARG A 300 10.70 18.09 0.67
C ARG A 300 11.04 17.17 -0.49
N VAL A 301 11.63 16.01 -0.23
CA VAL A 301 11.95 15.03 -1.28
C VAL A 301 10.68 14.56 -1.98
N ILE A 302 9.62 14.22 -1.25
CA ILE A 302 8.33 13.77 -1.85
C ILE A 302 7.70 14.87 -2.72
N THR A 303 7.74 16.11 -2.25
CA THR A 303 7.15 17.28 -2.93
C THR A 303 7.97 17.74 -4.13
N GLU A 304 9.25 18.06 -3.92
CA GLU A 304 10.16 18.62 -4.92
C GLU A 304 10.54 17.59 -6.01
N SER A 305 10.56 16.29 -5.67
CA SER A 305 10.70 15.22 -6.67
C SER A 305 9.47 15.06 -7.56
N THR A 306 8.36 15.74 -7.27
CA THR A 306 7.05 15.61 -7.91
C THR A 306 6.40 14.23 -7.77
N LEU A 307 6.87 13.39 -6.84
CA LEU A 307 6.28 12.06 -6.60
C LEU A 307 4.82 12.17 -6.17
N GLU A 308 4.51 13.08 -5.25
CA GLU A 308 3.12 13.32 -4.81
C GLU A 308 2.22 13.74 -5.97
N ALA A 309 2.69 14.69 -6.79
CA ALA A 309 1.94 15.15 -7.97
C ALA A 309 1.76 14.03 -9.01
N HIS A 310 2.75 13.16 -9.18
CA HIS A 310 2.69 12.01 -10.07
C HIS A 310 1.60 11.02 -9.64
N TYR A 311 1.59 10.62 -8.37
CA TYR A 311 0.57 9.71 -7.84
C TYR A 311 -0.81 10.36 -7.76
N THR A 312 -0.90 11.65 -7.45
CA THR A 312 -2.16 12.41 -7.50
C THR A 312 -2.77 12.40 -8.90
N LYS A 313 -1.95 12.59 -9.93
CA LYS A 313 -2.41 12.53 -11.32
C LYS A 313 -2.87 11.12 -11.69
N GLN A 314 -2.17 10.10 -11.22
CA GLN A 314 -2.54 8.71 -11.44
C GLN A 314 -3.88 8.37 -10.78
N ALA A 315 -4.05 8.72 -9.51
CA ALA A 315 -5.28 8.54 -8.76
C ALA A 315 -6.48 9.20 -9.45
N LYS A 316 -6.32 10.46 -9.91
CA LYS A 316 -7.38 11.17 -10.67
C LYS A 316 -7.72 10.52 -12.01
N ALA A 317 -6.74 9.88 -12.66
CA ALA A 317 -6.94 9.25 -13.96
C ALA A 317 -7.56 7.85 -13.86
N SER A 318 -7.20 7.09 -12.82
CA SER A 318 -7.70 5.72 -12.62
C SER A 318 -9.00 5.68 -11.83
N GLY A 319 -9.22 6.62 -10.91
CA GLY A 319 -10.32 6.56 -9.94
C GLY A 319 -10.24 5.35 -9.01
N SER A 320 -9.04 4.76 -8.88
CA SER A 320 -8.79 3.54 -8.11
C SER A 320 -8.39 3.87 -6.67
N GLU A 321 -9.05 3.26 -5.69
CA GLU A 321 -8.70 3.36 -4.26
C GLU A 321 -7.23 3.01 -4.02
N SER A 322 -6.71 1.98 -4.72
CA SER A 322 -5.30 1.60 -4.62
C SER A 322 -4.34 2.72 -5.03
N ASP A 323 -4.74 3.68 -5.86
CA ASP A 323 -3.90 4.82 -6.23
C ASP A 323 -4.09 6.01 -5.27
N GLU A 324 -5.27 6.16 -4.67
CA GLU A 324 -5.51 7.12 -3.57
C GLU A 324 -4.72 6.73 -2.32
N GLU A 325 -4.70 5.46 -1.95
CA GLU A 325 -3.94 4.92 -0.82
C GLU A 325 -2.43 5.16 -0.93
N ARG A 326 -1.88 5.34 -2.13
CA ARG A 326 -0.45 5.66 -2.32
C ARG A 326 -0.09 7.00 -1.68
N LEU A 327 -1.01 7.97 -1.71
CA LEU A 327 -0.79 9.29 -1.10
C LEU A 327 -0.81 9.21 0.42
N ASP A 328 -1.71 8.39 0.97
CA ASP A 328 -1.77 8.11 2.40
C ASP A 328 -0.47 7.41 2.86
N ASN A 329 0.03 6.46 2.08
CA ASN A 329 1.29 5.77 2.36
C ASN A 329 2.49 6.74 2.37
N LEU A 330 2.55 7.68 1.42
CA LEU A 330 3.61 8.70 1.39
C LEU A 330 3.54 9.66 2.60
N SER A 331 2.33 10.07 2.98
CA SER A 331 2.11 10.90 4.18
C SER A 331 2.54 10.14 5.45
N GLU A 332 2.25 8.84 5.50
CA GLU A 332 2.65 7.97 6.60
C GLU A 332 4.18 7.82 6.69
N LEU A 333 4.89 7.85 5.56
CA LEU A 333 6.35 7.84 5.56
C LEU A 333 6.94 9.13 6.18
N VAL A 334 6.32 10.30 5.93
CA VAL A 334 6.72 11.56 6.58
C VAL A 334 6.47 11.50 8.08
N THR A 335 5.30 10.99 8.49
CA THR A 335 4.99 10.77 9.91
C THR A 335 6.03 9.87 10.56
N SER A 336 6.38 8.74 9.91
CA SER A 336 7.40 7.80 10.37
C SER A 336 8.78 8.44 10.55
N ALA A 337 9.18 9.35 9.65
CA ALA A 337 10.45 10.07 9.79
C ALA A 337 10.48 10.98 11.02
N ARG A 338 9.37 11.70 11.29
CA ARG A 338 9.25 12.57 12.47
C ARG A 338 9.27 11.79 13.77
N ASP A 339 8.64 10.64 13.72
CA ASP A 339 8.54 9.66 14.79
C ASP A 339 9.90 9.06 15.14
N PHE A 340 10.68 8.69 14.12
CA PHE A 340 12.05 8.22 14.26
C PHE A 340 12.95 9.27 14.91
N GLU A 341 12.91 10.54 14.48
CA GLU A 341 13.73 11.61 15.10
C GLU A 341 13.52 11.78 16.59
N ARG A 342 12.30 11.56 17.07
CA ARG A 342 11.95 11.71 18.49
C ARG A 342 12.50 10.58 19.35
N GLU A 343 12.60 9.39 18.77
CA GLU A 343 13.01 8.16 19.46
C GLU A 343 14.46 7.77 19.20
N TYR A 344 15.07 8.32 18.15
CA TYR A 344 16.41 7.96 17.71
C TYR A 344 17.43 8.34 18.77
N ASP A 345 17.99 7.32 19.41
CA ASP A 345 19.20 7.43 20.22
C ASP A 345 20.41 6.99 19.35
N PRO A 346 21.33 7.91 19.02
CA PRO A 346 22.55 7.57 18.28
C PRO A 346 23.40 6.48 18.95
N ALA A 347 23.30 6.32 20.28
CA ALA A 347 24.03 5.30 21.02
C ALA A 347 23.54 3.87 20.73
N ASP A 348 22.27 3.73 20.31
CA ASP A 348 21.63 2.45 20.02
C ASP A 348 21.59 2.13 18.52
N ASP A 349 22.16 3.01 17.67
CA ASP A 349 22.18 2.79 16.22
C ASP A 349 23.27 1.77 15.84
N PRO A 350 22.91 0.58 15.33
CA PRO A 350 23.88 -0.43 14.90
C PRO A 350 24.75 0.02 13.71
N ALA A 351 24.39 1.12 13.04
CA ALA A 351 25.16 1.78 12.00
C ALA A 351 25.98 2.98 12.49
N TYR A 352 25.95 3.32 13.79
CA TYR A 352 26.79 4.37 14.36
C TYR A 352 28.25 3.96 14.35
N PHE A 353 28.96 4.33 13.29
CA PHE A 353 30.41 4.39 13.32
C PHE A 353 30.79 5.69 14.02
N ALA A 354 31.32 5.60 15.24
CA ALA A 354 32.00 6.72 15.87
C ALA A 354 33.04 7.25 14.88
N ILE A 355 32.79 8.45 14.33
CA ILE A 355 33.78 9.18 13.56
C ILE A 355 34.83 9.62 14.59
N ASN A 356 35.78 8.74 14.88
CA ASN A 356 36.91 9.05 15.74
C ASN A 356 37.72 10.17 15.07
N ASN A 357 37.54 11.39 15.57
CA ASN A 357 38.41 12.54 15.26
C ASN A 357 39.81 12.42 15.91
N ASP A 358 40.16 11.29 16.52
CA ASP A 358 41.50 11.01 17.02
C ASP A 358 42.34 10.32 15.94
N THR A 359 42.70 11.06 14.90
CA THR A 359 43.96 10.79 14.18
C THR A 359 44.91 11.92 14.57
N PRO A 360 46.02 11.67 15.28
CA PRO A 360 46.97 12.73 15.57
C PRO A 360 47.52 13.25 14.23
N ALA A 361 47.58 14.57 14.10
CA ALA A 361 48.16 15.24 12.95
C ALA A 361 49.57 14.67 12.66
N PRO A 362 49.95 14.47 11.38
CA PRO A 362 51.28 13.97 11.07
C PRO A 362 52.33 15.00 11.52
N ASP A 363 53.24 14.55 12.37
CA ASP A 363 54.41 15.31 12.83
C ASP A 363 55.15 15.91 11.63
N THR A 364 55.30 17.23 11.64
CA THR A 364 56.24 17.95 10.80
C THR A 364 57.66 17.59 11.24
N GLN A 365 58.27 16.57 10.62
CA GLN A 365 59.72 16.36 10.75
C GLN A 365 60.47 17.29 9.80
N GLU A 366 61.27 18.15 10.42
CA GLU A 366 62.23 19.06 9.80
C GLU A 366 63.27 18.31 8.93
N LEU A 367 63.60 18.93 7.80
CA LEU A 367 64.75 18.60 6.97
C LEU A 367 66.05 18.90 7.73
N GLY A 368 66.94 17.91 7.87
CA GLY A 368 68.30 18.15 8.35
C GLY A 368 69.24 16.95 8.33
N GLY A 369 70.08 16.85 7.28
CA GLY A 369 71.51 16.56 7.45
C GLY A 369 72.02 15.11 7.41
N THR A 370 72.46 14.69 6.20
CA THR A 370 73.79 14.08 5.89
C THR A 370 74.40 12.98 6.77
N GLY A 371 74.68 11.80 6.19
CA GLY A 371 75.73 10.90 6.68
C GLY A 371 75.66 9.46 6.14
N VAL A 372 76.59 9.10 5.25
CA VAL A 372 76.77 7.82 4.51
C VAL A 372 77.26 6.68 5.45
N PRO A 373 76.97 5.39 5.15
CA PRO A 373 77.19 4.26 6.06
C PRO A 373 78.56 3.56 5.85
N PRO A 374 78.97 2.64 6.73
CA PRO A 374 79.74 1.46 6.34
C PRO A 374 78.85 0.33 5.78
#